data_AF-A0A199VJP2-F1
#
_entry.id   AF-A0A199VJP2-F1
#
_cell.length_a   1.000
_cell.length_b   1.000
_cell.length_c   1.000
_cell.angle_alpha   90.00
_cell.angle_beta   90.00
_cell.angle_gamma   90.00
#
_symmetry.space_group_name_H-M   'P 1'
#
loop_
_entity.id
_entity.type
_entity.pdbx_description
1 polymer ?
#
loop_
_entity_poly.entity_id
_entity_poly.type
_entity_poly.pdbx_seq_one_letter_code
_entity_poly.pdbx_strand_id
1 'polypeptide(L)'
;MYSRLFRVVHAPIFLRSFASDRSHMKDPSGNWISSPPVYDPIVAEDGTTNNLNEYIQMRSRDARSLEDSINDVHSSKYGAVLSETMLEEFFSLIRQRRISPKTS
;
A
#
# COMPACT_ATOMS: atom_id res chain seq x y z
N MET A 1 -12.48 17.60 12.26
CA MET A 1 -11.01 17.62 12.04
C MET A 1 -10.69 16.47 11.12
N TYR A 2 -9.98 16.71 10.02
CA TYR A 2 -9.55 15.66 9.10
C TYR A 2 -8.10 15.30 9.41
N SER A 3 -7.78 14.01 9.41
CA SER A 3 -6.43 13.52 9.66
C SER A 3 -5.94 12.73 8.45
N ARG A 4 -4.65 12.87 8.13
CA ARG A 4 -4.03 12.13 7.03
C ARG A 4 -3.55 10.76 7.52
N LEU A 5 -3.83 9.75 6.70
CA LEU A 5 -3.31 8.40 6.86
C LEU A 5 -2.45 8.06 5.64
N PHE A 6 -1.42 7.25 5.88
CA PHE A 6 -0.47 6.82 4.86
C PHE A 6 -0.38 5.30 4.87
N ARG A 7 -0.60 4.67 3.71
CA ARG A 7 -0.30 3.24 3.51
C ARG A 7 1.10 3.10 2.94
N VAL A 8 2.00 2.48 3.70
CA VAL A 8 3.36 2.19 3.26
C VAL A 8 3.46 0.72 2.89
N VAL A 9 3.76 0.45 1.62
CA VAL A 9 3.85 -0.92 1.07
C VAL A 9 5.28 -1.17 0.60
N HIS A 10 5.83 -2.33 0.95
CA HIS A 10 7.12 -2.75 0.44
C HIS A 10 7.07 -3.00 -1.08
N ALA A 11 7.95 -2.37 -1.85
CA ALA A 11 7.84 -2.33 -3.31
C ALA A 11 7.77 -3.71 -4.00
N PRO A 12 8.60 -4.72 -3.66
CA PRO A 12 8.46 -6.07 -4.22
C PRO A 12 7.09 -6.71 -3.94
N ILE A 13 6.48 -6.41 -2.79
CA ILE A 13 5.12 -6.88 -2.47
C ILE A 13 4.10 -6.17 -3.33
N PHE A 14 4.22 -4.85 -3.47
CA PHE A 14 3.31 -4.07 -4.30
C PHE A 14 3.31 -4.56 -5.75
N LEU A 15 4.49 -4.79 -6.33
CA LEU A 15 4.62 -5.25 -7.72
C LEU A 15 3.98 -6.63 -7.96
N ARG A 16 4.07 -7.57 -7.01
CA ARG A 16 3.45 -8.90 -7.14
C ARG A 16 1.96 -8.92 -6.80
N SER A 17 1.49 -8.02 -5.94
CA SER A 17 0.17 -8.12 -5.31
C SER A 17 -0.84 -7.09 -5.76
N PHE A 18 -0.42 -5.97 -6.34
CA PHE A 18 -1.32 -4.93 -6.80
C PHE A 18 -2.04 -5.36 -8.08
N ALA A 19 -3.35 -5.09 -8.15
CA ALA A 19 -4.16 -5.34 -9.34
C ALA A 19 -5.23 -4.27 -9.53
N SER A 20 -5.46 -3.89 -10.78
CA SER A 20 -6.56 -3.00 -11.14
C SER A 20 -7.03 -3.25 -12.57
N ASP A 21 -8.29 -3.65 -12.69
CA ASP A 21 -9.04 -3.79 -13.94
C ASP A 21 -9.49 -2.42 -14.50
N ARG A 22 -9.20 -1.32 -13.79
CA ARG A 22 -9.57 0.07 -14.11
C ARG A 22 -11.07 0.34 -14.14
N SER A 23 -11.91 -0.59 -13.68
CA SER A 23 -13.38 -0.44 -13.65
C SER A 23 -13.84 0.82 -12.91
N HIS A 24 -13.12 1.22 -11.86
CA HIS A 24 -13.37 2.46 -11.11
C HIS A 24 -13.25 3.75 -11.93
N MET A 25 -12.59 3.70 -13.11
CA MET A 25 -12.48 4.84 -14.04
C MET A 25 -13.57 4.85 -15.11
N LYS A 26 -14.56 3.95 -15.01
CA LYS A 26 -15.75 3.98 -15.86
C LYS A 26 -16.91 4.65 -15.13
N ASP A 27 -17.64 5.49 -15.85
CA ASP A 27 -18.89 6.06 -15.36
C ASP A 27 -20.01 5.00 -15.32
N PRO A 28 -21.19 5.29 -14.75
CA PRO A 28 -22.32 4.35 -14.73
C PRO A 28 -22.82 3.92 -16.12
N SER A 29 -22.48 4.66 -17.19
CA SER A 29 -22.80 4.32 -18.58
C SER A 29 -21.70 3.48 -19.26
N GLY A 30 -20.60 3.20 -18.56
CA GLY A 30 -19.46 2.42 -19.06
C GLY A 30 -18.43 3.22 -19.84
N ASN A 31 -18.57 4.55 -19.95
CA ASN A 31 -17.59 5.40 -20.62
C ASN A 31 -16.40 5.68 -19.70
N TRP A 32 -15.23 5.87 -20.28
CA TRP A 32 -14.04 6.25 -19.54
C TRP A 32 -14.13 7.70 -19.04
N ILE A 33 -13.98 7.89 -17.72
CA ILE A 33 -13.86 9.22 -17.08
C ILE A 33 -12.57 9.90 -17.55
N SER A 34 -11.52 9.12 -17.79
CA SER A 34 -10.27 9.55 -18.42
C SER A 34 -9.70 8.37 -19.22
N SER A 35 -9.01 8.67 -20.32
CA SER A 35 -8.41 7.65 -21.18
C SER A 35 -7.49 6.73 -20.37
N PRO A 36 -7.69 5.40 -20.42
CA PRO A 36 -6.83 4.48 -19.70
C PRO A 36 -5.43 4.46 -20.33
N PRO A 37 -4.39 4.09 -19.56
CA PRO A 37 -3.09 3.80 -20.14
C PRO A 37 -3.16 2.73 -21.24
N VAL A 38 -2.25 2.80 -22.23
CA VAL A 38 -2.26 1.92 -23.41
C VAL A 38 -1.83 0.47 -23.14
N TYR A 39 -1.15 0.21 -22.03
CA TYR A 39 -0.78 -1.15 -21.63
C TYR A 39 -1.97 -1.88 -21.00
N ASP A 40 -1.89 -3.21 -20.91
CA ASP A 40 -2.95 -4.03 -20.32
C ASP A 40 -3.19 -3.73 -18.82
N PRO A 41 -4.38 -4.01 -18.27
CA PRO A 41 -4.61 -3.94 -16.84
C PRO A 41 -3.56 -4.73 -16.03
N ILE A 42 -3.19 -4.20 -14.87
CA ILE A 42 -2.23 -4.88 -13.98
C ILE A 42 -2.99 -6.00 -13.26
N VAL A 43 -2.49 -7.23 -13.40
CA VAL A 43 -3.00 -8.41 -12.71
C VAL A 43 -1.94 -8.88 -11.72
N ALA A 44 -2.36 -9.22 -10.51
CA ALA A 44 -1.46 -9.73 -9.49
C ALA A 44 -0.97 -11.15 -9.83
N GLU A 45 0.15 -11.55 -9.23
CA GLU A 45 0.76 -12.87 -9.44
C GLU A 45 -0.18 -14.02 -9.03
N ASP A 46 -1.06 -13.79 -8.04
CA ASP A 46 -2.08 -14.75 -7.59
C ASP A 46 -3.34 -14.80 -8.48
N GLY A 47 -3.35 -14.07 -9.59
CA GLY A 47 -4.48 -13.98 -10.52
C GLY A 47 -5.56 -12.97 -10.11
N THR A 48 -5.40 -12.24 -9.00
CA THR A 48 -6.32 -11.15 -8.64
C THR A 48 -6.33 -10.09 -9.74
N THR A 49 -7.51 -9.72 -10.24
CA THR A 49 -7.66 -8.73 -11.32
C THR A 49 -7.98 -7.32 -10.82
N ASN A 50 -8.51 -7.19 -9.61
CA ASN A 50 -8.82 -5.89 -9.02
C ASN A 50 -8.80 -5.94 -7.49
N ASN A 51 -7.91 -5.18 -6.87
CA ASN A 51 -7.86 -4.98 -5.43
C ASN A 51 -7.50 -3.54 -5.04
N LEU A 52 -7.66 -2.60 -5.98
CA LEU A 52 -7.32 -1.19 -5.77
C LEU A 52 -7.97 -0.60 -4.51
N ASN A 53 -9.22 -0.98 -4.21
CA ASN A 53 -9.92 -0.48 -3.03
C ASN A 53 -9.19 -0.84 -1.73
N GLU A 54 -8.56 -2.01 -1.63
CA GLU A 54 -7.80 -2.41 -0.43
C GLU A 54 -6.55 -1.54 -0.20
N TYR A 55 -5.98 -1.01 -1.28
CA TYR A 55 -4.85 -0.08 -1.21
C TYR A 55 -5.30 1.35 -0.86
N ILE A 56 -6.46 1.80 -1.35
CA ILE A 56 -6.99 3.15 -1.10
C ILE A 56 -7.63 3.24 0.29
N GLN A 57 -8.38 2.22 0.70
CA GLN A 57 -9.15 2.24 1.93
C GLN A 57 -8.20 2.20 3.14
N MET A 58 -8.31 3.23 3.97
CA MET A 58 -7.59 3.36 5.23
C MET A 58 -8.55 3.87 6.29
N ARG A 59 -8.63 3.19 7.44
CA ARG A 59 -9.37 3.63 8.62
C ARG A 59 -8.40 3.86 9.75
N SER A 60 -8.73 4.76 10.67
CA SER A 60 -7.87 5.05 11.83
C SER A 60 -7.58 3.80 12.69
N ARG A 61 -8.52 2.85 12.74
CA ARG A 61 -8.34 1.57 13.44
C ARG A 61 -7.31 0.64 12.78
N ASP A 62 -6.98 0.88 11.52
CA ASP A 62 -6.00 0.09 10.77
C ASP A 62 -4.57 0.58 11.05
N ALA A 63 -4.42 1.79 11.63
CA ALA A 63 -3.15 2.30 12.12
C ALA A 63 -2.76 1.55 13.41
N ARG A 64 -1.75 0.68 13.30
CA ARG A 64 -1.24 -0.14 14.40
C ARG A 64 -0.11 0.57 15.12
N SER A 65 0.45 -0.07 16.15
CA SER A 65 1.65 0.43 16.81
C SER A 65 2.81 0.57 15.80
N LEU A 66 3.76 1.44 16.13
CA LEU A 66 4.94 1.65 15.29
C LEU A 66 5.75 0.35 15.14
N GLU A 67 5.89 -0.40 16.24
CA GLU A 67 6.61 -1.67 16.28
C GLU A 67 5.96 -2.72 15.37
N ASP A 68 4.65 -2.94 15.48
CA ASP A 68 3.92 -3.88 14.62
C ASP A 68 4.02 -3.48 13.14
N SER A 69 3.92 -2.18 12.87
CA SER A 69 4.02 -1.64 11.52
C SER A 69 5.39 -1.93 10.90
N ILE A 70 6.48 -1.76 11.66
CA ILE A 70 7.85 -2.03 11.19
C ILE A 70 8.08 -3.53 11.01
N ASN A 71 7.58 -4.35 11.94
CA ASN A 71 7.77 -5.81 11.89
C ASN A 71 7.10 -6.42 10.64
N ASP A 72 5.93 -5.92 10.26
CA ASP A 72 5.12 -6.54 9.22
C ASP A 72 5.26 -5.90 7.84
N VAL A 73 5.82 -4.69 7.70
CA VAL A 73 5.83 -3.95 6.42
C VAL A 73 6.48 -4.76 5.28
N HIS A 74 7.45 -5.63 5.61
CA HIS A 74 8.18 -6.44 4.64
C HIS A 74 7.49 -7.76 4.26
N SER A 75 6.38 -8.12 4.90
CA SER A 75 5.63 -9.37 4.64
C SER A 75 4.14 -9.12 4.31
N SER A 76 3.54 -8.06 4.86
CA SER A 76 2.14 -7.69 4.67
C SER A 76 1.82 -7.31 3.22
N LYS A 77 0.81 -7.98 2.63
CA LYS A 77 0.31 -7.73 1.26
C LYS A 77 -0.06 -6.25 1.03
N TYR A 78 -0.69 -5.64 2.02
CA TYR A 78 -1.15 -4.26 1.98
C TYR A 78 -0.28 -3.29 2.80
N GLY A 79 0.87 -3.77 3.30
CA GLY A 79 1.80 -2.95 4.07
C GLY A 79 1.26 -2.51 5.43
N ALA A 80 1.70 -1.34 5.88
CA ALA A 80 1.29 -0.72 7.15
C ALA A 80 0.51 0.57 6.91
N VAL A 81 -0.50 0.85 7.74
CA VAL A 81 -1.20 2.15 7.76
C VAL A 81 -0.65 2.96 8.92
N LEU A 82 -0.30 4.22 8.65
CA LEU A 82 0.33 5.13 9.60
C LEU A 82 -0.45 6.44 9.68
N SER A 83 -0.50 7.05 10.85
CA SER A 83 -0.88 8.45 10.96
C SER A 83 0.26 9.34 10.48
N GLU A 84 -0.08 10.58 10.14
CA GLU A 84 0.90 11.63 9.81
C GLU A 84 1.99 11.79 10.88
N THR A 85 1.62 11.69 12.16
CA THR A 85 2.54 11.84 13.29
C THR A 85 3.54 10.69 13.42
N MET A 86 3.27 9.52 12.83
CA MET A 86 4.12 8.33 12.94
C MET A 86 5.04 8.14 11.73
N LEU A 87 4.78 8.85 10.62
CA LEU A 87 5.40 8.57 9.33
C LEU A 87 6.93 8.78 9.35
N GLU A 88 7.40 9.87 9.94
CA GLU A 88 8.83 10.19 10.00
C GLU A 88 9.60 9.19 10.87
N GLU A 89 9.07 8.89 12.06
CA GLU A 89 9.68 7.94 12.99
C GLU A 89 9.77 6.53 12.39
N PHE A 90 8.71 6.11 11.69
CA PHE A 90 8.67 4.84 10.97
C PHE A 90 9.83 4.69 9.98
N PHE A 91 10.05 5.68 9.11
CA PHE A 91 11.15 5.62 8.14
C PHE A 91 12.53 5.71 8.80
N SER A 92 12.66 6.46 9.89
CA SER A 92 13.90 6.51 10.68
C SER A 92 14.28 5.13 11.23
N LEU A 93 13.32 4.43 11.84
CA LEU A 93 13.55 3.11 12.45
C LEU A 93 13.79 2.01 11.42
N ILE A 94 13.08 2.00 10.28
CA ILE A 94 13.38 1.07 9.18
C ILE A 94 14.82 1.23 8.71
N ARG A 95 15.27 2.47 8.55
CA ARG A 95 16.64 2.75 8.12
C ARG A 95 17.67 2.24 9.14
N GLN A 96 17.43 2.48 10.44
CA GLN A 96 18.31 2.02 11.50
C GLN A 96 18.42 0.48 11.54
N ARG A 97 17.29 -0.23 11.49
CA ARG A 97 17.27 -1.71 11.48
C ARG A 97 18.01 -2.31 10.28
N ARG A 98 18.07 -1.60 9.14
CA ARG A 98 18.82 -2.03 7.96
C ARG A 98 20.34 -1.84 8.09
N ILE A 99 20.78 -0.90 8.94
CA ILE A 99 22.19 -0.52 9.11
C ILE A 99 22.82 -1.27 10.30
N SER A 100 22.02 -1.71 11.28
CA SER A 100 22.52 -2.50 12.41
C SER A 100 23.27 -3.75 11.91
N PRO A 101 24.54 -3.96 12.32
CA PRO A 101 25.29 -5.15 11.95
C PRO A 101 24.56 -6.38 12.49
N LYS A 102 24.44 -7.43 11.66
CA LYS A 102 24.07 -8.76 12.17
C LYS A 102 25.18 -9.18 13.13
N THR A 103 24.92 -9.12 14.43
CA THR A 103 25.76 -9.77 15.43
C THR A 103 25.71 -11.27 15.16
N SER A 104 26.81 -11.81 14.65
CA SER A 104 27.17 -13.24 14.69
C SER A 104 28.36 -13.39 15.61
#